data_AF-A0A950URG2-F1
#
_entry.id   AF-A0A950URG2-F1
#
_cell.length_a   1.000
_cell.length_b   1.000
_cell.length_c   1.000
_cell.angle_alpha   90.00
_cell.angle_beta   90.00
_cell.angle_gamma   90.00
#
_symmetry.space_group_name_H-M   'P 1'
#
loop_
_entity.id
_entity.type
_entity.pdbx_description
1 polymer ?
#
loop_
_entity_poly.entity_id
_entity_poly.type
_entity_poly.pdbx_seq_one_letter_code
_entity_poly.pdbx_strand_id
1 'polypeptide(L)'
;MLNPLAYLESPIGILSLILIGVCIVHAIRRGNIFPWIYIIVFLPAIGSLIYLVAVIIPELFRSRGAAQLGARARQMADPNKSFREAHRAAEMIGSVDAKRALAEEYIARGNYTGAVEIYREAAQGQFKDDPALLHGLARAQFLSGDAAGAQATLDALQSADPSYVSGDAHLLYARALEAQGKENDALVEYRRLVPYFSGEEARARFGQLLLKTGNTTEAREVFTQVLKSLEGAPPRYQKAQKEWGDIARRGLR
;
A
#
# COMPACT_ATOMS: atom_id res chain seq x y z
N MET A 1 21.82 -37.29 -40.99
CA MET A 1 20.81 -36.37 -41.55
C MET A 1 19.65 -36.32 -40.58
N LEU A 2 19.41 -35.17 -39.93
CA LEU A 2 18.27 -35.00 -39.03
C LEU A 2 16.98 -35.17 -39.85
N ASN A 3 16.09 -36.06 -39.41
CA ASN A 3 14.83 -36.30 -40.10
C ASN A 3 13.96 -35.04 -39.98
N PRO A 4 13.64 -34.33 -41.07
CA PRO A 4 12.91 -33.05 -41.01
C PRO A 4 11.52 -33.21 -40.38
N LEU A 5 10.92 -34.40 -40.48
CA LEU A 5 9.65 -34.74 -39.84
C LEU A 5 9.79 -34.84 -38.30
N ALA A 6 10.92 -35.32 -37.79
CA ALA A 6 11.16 -35.41 -36.35
C ALA A 6 11.38 -34.03 -35.70
N TYR A 7 11.85 -33.04 -36.47
CA TYR A 7 12.00 -31.67 -35.98
C TYR A 7 10.63 -31.00 -35.77
N LEU A 8 9.65 -31.30 -36.63
CA LEU A 8 8.29 -30.77 -36.54
C LEU A 8 7.51 -31.32 -35.34
N GLU A 9 7.80 -32.55 -34.91
CA GLU A 9 7.20 -33.16 -33.72
C GLU A 9 7.93 -32.78 -32.41
N SER A 10 9.11 -32.17 -32.51
CA SER A 10 9.86 -31.74 -31.33
C SER A 10 9.19 -30.53 -30.66
N PRO A 11 9.25 -30.41 -29.32
CA PRO A 11 8.70 -29.25 -28.60
C PRO A 11 9.27 -27.91 -29.10
N ILE A 12 10.54 -27.94 -29.56
CA ILE A 12 11.25 -26.78 -30.11
C ILE A 12 10.70 -26.39 -31.48
N GLY A 13 10.42 -27.38 -32.34
CA GLY A 13 9.79 -27.17 -33.64
C GLY A 13 8.37 -26.60 -33.51
N ILE A 14 7.56 -27.18 -32.63
CA ILE A 14 6.20 -26.70 -32.35
C ILE A 14 6.24 -25.27 -31.81
N LEU A 15 7.13 -24.97 -30.85
CA LEU A 15 7.30 -23.61 -30.32
C LEU A 15 7.70 -22.61 -31.41
N SER A 16 8.58 -23.01 -32.32
CA SER A 16 9.00 -22.17 -33.44
C SER A 16 7.85 -21.87 -34.41
N LEU A 17 6.98 -22.85 -34.71
CA LEU A 17 5.81 -22.69 -35.57
C LEU A 17 4.76 -21.78 -34.94
N ILE A 18 4.50 -21.94 -33.63
CA ILE A 18 3.60 -21.05 -32.87
C ILE A 18 4.12 -19.61 -32.91
N LEU A 19 5.42 -19.42 -32.69
CA LEU A 19 6.06 -18.12 -32.72
C LEU A 19 5.93 -17.43 -34.10
N ILE A 20 6.19 -18.19 -35.17
CA ILE A 20 6.04 -17.72 -36.55
C ILE A 20 4.59 -17.30 -36.81
N GLY A 21 3.61 -18.13 -36.42
CA GLY A 21 2.19 -17.84 -36.59
C GLY A 21 1.75 -16.57 -35.86
N VAL A 22 2.19 -16.38 -34.62
CA VAL A 22 1.91 -15.16 -33.84
C VAL A 22 2.51 -13.92 -34.52
N CYS A 23 3.74 -14.00 -35.02
CA CYS A 23 4.39 -12.88 -35.71
C CYS A 23 3.66 -12.50 -37.01
N ILE A 24 3.23 -13.50 -37.80
CA ILE A 24 2.48 -13.27 -39.05
C ILE A 24 1.12 -12.62 -38.77
N VAL A 25 0.35 -13.17 -37.83
CA VAL A 25 -0.97 -12.59 -37.45
C VAL A 25 -0.82 -11.17 -36.93
N HIS A 26 0.21 -10.89 -36.13
CA HIS A 26 0.49 -9.55 -35.63
C HIS A 26 0.88 -8.57 -36.74
N ALA A 27 1.73 -8.99 -37.68
CA ALA A 27 2.14 -8.18 -38.83
C ALA A 27 0.93 -7.85 -39.74
N ILE A 28 0.04 -8.82 -39.98
CA ILE A 28 -1.16 -8.64 -40.81
C ILE A 28 -2.12 -7.63 -40.18
N ARG A 29 -2.40 -7.75 -38.87
CA ARG A 29 -3.31 -6.85 -38.15
C ARG A 29 -2.83 -5.39 -38.11
N ARG A 30 -1.53 -5.14 -38.26
CA ARG A 30 -0.93 -3.80 -38.14
C ARG A 30 -0.70 -3.09 -39.48
N GLY A 31 -0.99 -3.76 -40.61
CA GLY A 31 -0.87 -3.19 -41.95
C GLY A 31 0.56 -2.92 -42.43
N ASN A 32 1.59 -3.28 -41.65
CA ASN A 32 3.00 -3.04 -41.96
C ASN A 32 3.72 -4.35 -42.34
N ILE A 33 3.09 -5.09 -43.27
CA ILE A 33 3.48 -6.45 -43.70
C ILE A 33 4.80 -6.44 -44.50
N PHE A 34 5.05 -5.37 -45.25
CA PHE A 34 6.23 -5.23 -46.10
C PHE A 34 7.19 -4.25 -45.43
N PRO A 35 8.46 -4.62 -45.13
CA PRO A 35 9.28 -5.72 -45.68
C PRO A 35 9.34 -7.02 -44.85
N TRP A 36 8.70 -7.05 -43.67
CA TRP A 36 8.90 -8.10 -42.66
C TRP A 36 8.46 -9.50 -43.09
N ILE A 37 7.45 -9.62 -43.95
CA ILE A 37 6.98 -10.91 -44.45
C ILE A 37 8.07 -11.67 -45.20
N TYR A 38 8.92 -10.98 -45.97
CA TYR A 38 10.02 -11.63 -46.70
C TYR A 38 11.07 -12.19 -45.75
N ILE A 39 11.39 -11.46 -44.68
CA ILE A 39 12.38 -11.86 -43.68
C ILE A 39 11.85 -13.04 -42.85
N ILE A 40 10.57 -13.03 -42.49
CA ILE A 40 9.92 -14.09 -41.68
C ILE A 40 9.70 -15.38 -42.49
N VAL A 41 9.40 -15.28 -43.79
CA VAL A 41 9.13 -16.46 -44.62
C VAL A 41 10.42 -17.13 -45.11
N PHE A 42 11.42 -16.34 -45.54
CA PHE A 42 12.67 -16.91 -46.08
C PHE A 42 13.70 -17.30 -45.01
N LEU A 43 13.66 -16.68 -43.82
CA LEU A 43 14.49 -17.05 -42.68
C LEU A 43 13.63 -17.22 -41.41
N PRO A 44 12.86 -18.31 -41.25
CA PRO A 44 11.82 -18.40 -40.23
C PRO A 44 12.31 -18.25 -38.79
N ALA A 45 13.39 -18.93 -38.41
CA ALA A 45 13.90 -18.86 -37.05
C ALA A 45 14.53 -17.49 -36.72
N ILE A 46 15.36 -16.96 -37.63
CA ILE A 46 16.09 -15.71 -37.42
C ILE A 46 15.17 -14.50 -37.62
N GLY A 47 14.31 -14.54 -38.62
CA GLY A 47 13.37 -13.47 -38.97
C GLY A 47 12.29 -13.27 -37.91
N SER A 48 11.72 -14.35 -37.35
CA SER A 48 10.81 -14.25 -36.22
C SER A 48 11.49 -13.73 -34.96
N LEU A 49 12.75 -14.11 -34.71
CA LEU A 49 13.52 -13.61 -33.57
C LEU A 49 13.82 -12.11 -33.70
N ILE A 50 14.27 -11.66 -34.88
CA ILE A 50 14.54 -10.23 -35.15
C ILE A 50 13.24 -9.44 -35.05
N TYR A 51 12.13 -9.91 -35.60
CA TYR A 51 10.83 -9.23 -35.50
C TYR A 51 10.35 -9.12 -34.06
N LEU A 52 10.53 -10.19 -33.27
CA LEU A 52 10.18 -10.19 -31.86
C LEU A 52 11.00 -9.15 -31.09
N VAL A 53 12.32 -9.07 -31.31
CA VAL A 53 13.21 -8.14 -30.58
C VAL A 53 13.11 -6.70 -31.07
N ALA A 54 12.94 -6.48 -32.38
CA ALA A 54 12.96 -5.15 -32.98
C ALA A 54 11.58 -4.48 -33.04
N VAL A 55 10.50 -5.25 -33.07
CA VAL A 55 9.14 -4.73 -33.27
C VAL A 55 8.24 -5.03 -32.06
N ILE A 56 8.12 -6.29 -31.65
CA ILE A 56 7.18 -6.69 -30.59
C ILE A 56 7.65 -6.24 -29.21
N ILE A 57 8.91 -6.51 -28.84
CA ILE A 57 9.47 -6.16 -27.53
C ILE A 57 9.45 -4.64 -27.28
N PRO A 58 9.93 -3.77 -28.19
CA PRO A 58 9.92 -2.32 -27.97
C PRO A 58 8.51 -1.74 -27.88
N GLU A 59 7.54 -2.37 -28.55
CA GLU A 59 6.13 -1.98 -28.52
C GLU A 59 5.43 -2.43 -27.22
N LEU A 60 5.75 -3.63 -26.71
CA LEU A 60 5.38 -4.04 -25.36
C LEU A 60 5.94 -3.07 -24.32
N PHE A 61 7.21 -2.67 -24.45
CA PHE A 61 7.86 -1.68 -23.57
C PHE A 61 7.30 -0.25 -23.72
N ARG A 62 6.72 0.11 -24.86
CA ARG A 62 6.01 1.40 -25.09
C ARG A 62 4.59 1.45 -24.55
N SER A 63 4.01 0.33 -24.12
CA SER A 63 2.66 0.30 -23.55
C SER A 63 2.65 0.91 -22.13
N ARG A 64 1.55 1.59 -21.76
CA ARG A 64 1.37 2.23 -20.44
C ARG A 64 1.57 1.25 -19.26
N GLY A 65 1.32 -0.05 -19.48
CA GLY A 65 1.55 -1.11 -18.48
C GLY A 65 3.03 -1.42 -18.24
N ALA A 66 3.87 -1.41 -19.28
CA ALA A 66 5.32 -1.58 -19.14
C ALA A 66 6.00 -0.35 -18.51
N ALA A 67 5.46 0.86 -18.73
CA ALA A 67 5.90 2.05 -18.01
C ALA A 67 5.61 1.95 -16.49
N GLN A 68 4.45 1.45 -16.10
CA GLN A 68 4.09 1.22 -14.68
C GLN A 68 4.90 0.08 -14.05
N LEU A 69 5.16 -1.02 -14.78
CA LEU A 69 6.02 -2.11 -14.32
C LEU A 69 7.49 -1.66 -14.25
N GLY A 70 7.96 -0.86 -15.20
CA GLY A 70 9.31 -0.27 -15.17
C GLY A 70 9.48 0.74 -14.04
N ALA A 71 8.46 1.54 -13.74
CA ALA A 71 8.46 2.44 -12.58
C ALA A 71 8.53 1.66 -11.26
N ARG A 72 7.72 0.60 -11.12
CA ARG A 72 7.77 -0.31 -9.95
C ARG A 72 9.10 -1.06 -9.84
N ALA A 73 9.65 -1.52 -10.96
CA ALA A 73 10.96 -2.18 -10.99
C ALA A 73 12.09 -1.21 -10.63
N ARG A 74 12.04 0.05 -11.08
CA ARG A 74 12.99 1.09 -10.66
C ARG A 74 12.85 1.46 -9.18
N GLN A 75 11.63 1.51 -8.66
CA GLN A 75 11.35 1.77 -7.25
C GLN A 75 11.84 0.62 -6.35
N MET A 76 11.79 -0.62 -6.84
CA MET A 76 12.41 -1.79 -6.19
C MET A 76 13.93 -1.83 -6.36
N ALA A 77 14.47 -1.35 -7.49
CA ALA A 77 15.91 -1.36 -7.76
C ALA A 77 16.68 -0.25 -7.03
N ASP A 78 16.03 0.88 -6.73
CA ASP A 78 16.58 1.92 -5.85
C ASP A 78 15.54 2.39 -4.82
N PRO A 79 15.27 1.55 -3.81
CA PRO A 79 14.37 1.91 -2.71
C PRO A 79 14.85 3.15 -1.97
N ASN A 80 16.13 3.52 -2.09
CA ASN A 80 16.74 4.65 -1.38
C ASN A 80 16.59 5.99 -2.12
N LYS A 81 16.14 5.99 -3.37
CA LYS A 81 16.01 7.22 -4.15
C LYS A 81 15.04 8.22 -3.51
N SER A 82 13.85 7.77 -3.13
CA SER A 82 12.82 8.62 -2.51
C SER A 82 13.31 9.25 -1.22
N PHE A 83 13.98 8.48 -0.37
CA PHE A 83 14.57 8.98 0.87
C PHE A 83 15.70 9.97 0.62
N ARG A 84 16.61 9.71 -0.34
CA ARG A 84 17.67 10.66 -0.69
C ARG A 84 17.09 11.98 -1.21
N GLU A 85 16.01 11.92 -1.99
CA GLU A 85 15.32 13.11 -2.49
C GLU A 85 14.63 13.88 -1.35
N ALA A 86 13.90 13.18 -0.49
CA ALA A 86 13.23 13.78 0.67
C ALA A 86 14.23 14.37 1.68
N HIS A 87 15.32 13.68 1.95
CA HIS A 87 16.38 14.15 2.86
C HIS A 87 17.04 15.41 2.34
N ARG A 88 17.44 15.42 1.06
CA ARG A 88 18.01 16.61 0.42
C ARG A 88 17.02 17.77 0.40
N ALA A 89 15.74 17.51 0.12
CA ALA A 89 14.72 18.55 0.12
C ALA A 89 14.54 19.16 1.53
N ALA A 90 14.53 18.33 2.58
CA ALA A 90 14.43 18.79 3.96
C ALA A 90 15.66 19.61 4.38
N GLU A 91 16.87 19.21 4.00
CA GLU A 91 18.11 19.95 4.30
C GLU A 91 18.21 21.28 3.55
N MET A 92 17.79 21.31 2.27
CA MET A 92 17.98 22.49 1.41
C MET A 92 16.85 23.52 1.53
N ILE A 93 15.60 23.07 1.60
CA ILE A 93 14.41 23.94 1.60
C ILE A 93 13.93 24.19 3.03
N GLY A 94 14.09 23.20 3.93
CA GLY A 94 13.67 23.32 5.33
C GLY A 94 12.17 23.49 5.53
N SER A 95 11.34 23.33 4.49
CA SER A 95 9.88 23.53 4.59
C SER A 95 9.21 22.43 5.40
N VAL A 96 8.06 22.77 5.99
CA VAL A 96 7.21 21.83 6.74
C VAL A 96 6.84 20.61 5.89
N ASP A 97 6.45 20.83 4.63
CA ASP A 97 6.13 19.73 3.73
C ASP A 97 7.32 18.83 3.40
N ALA A 98 8.52 19.40 3.24
CA ALA A 98 9.73 18.62 2.99
C ALA A 98 10.10 17.77 4.22
N LYS A 99 10.02 18.34 5.43
CA LYS A 99 10.25 17.60 6.68
C LYS A 99 9.19 16.52 6.89
N ARG A 100 7.92 16.81 6.63
CA ARG A 100 6.83 15.82 6.68
C ARG A 100 7.07 14.66 5.70
N ALA A 101 7.42 14.96 4.45
CA ALA A 101 7.73 13.93 3.45
C ALA A 101 8.92 13.06 3.87
N LEU A 102 9.97 13.66 4.44
CA LEU A 102 11.09 12.92 4.99
C LEU A 102 10.67 12.01 6.15
N ALA A 103 9.87 12.50 7.09
CA ALA A 103 9.38 11.71 8.21
C ALA A 103 8.50 10.52 7.76
N GLU A 104 7.68 10.69 6.73
CA GLU A 104 6.91 9.61 6.12
C GLU A 104 7.82 8.53 5.51
N GLU A 105 8.94 8.92 4.87
CA GLU A 105 9.94 7.97 4.38
C GLU A 105 10.64 7.21 5.51
N TYR A 106 10.89 7.87 6.65
CA TYR A 106 11.40 7.20 7.86
C TYR A 106 10.40 6.16 8.39
N ILE A 107 9.10 6.49 8.46
CA ILE A 107 8.04 5.54 8.86
C ILE A 107 7.95 4.36 7.90
N ALA A 108 7.98 4.61 6.58
CA ALA A 108 7.90 3.55 5.57
C ALA A 108 9.05 2.54 5.66
N ARG A 109 10.21 2.97 6.20
CA ARG A 109 11.40 2.14 6.44
C ARG A 109 11.43 1.47 7.81
N GLY A 110 10.44 1.73 8.67
CA GLY A 110 10.41 1.24 10.04
C GLY A 110 11.32 2.00 11.01
N ASN A 111 11.94 3.10 10.58
CA ASN A 111 12.73 3.95 11.46
C ASN A 111 11.83 5.02 12.12
N TYR A 112 11.08 4.58 13.12
CA TYR A 112 10.10 5.44 13.79
C TYR A 112 10.74 6.51 14.66
N THR A 113 11.88 6.22 15.30
CA THR A 113 12.59 7.20 16.13
C THR A 113 13.10 8.38 15.29
N GLY A 114 13.66 8.11 14.09
CA GLY A 114 14.04 9.16 13.15
C GLY A 114 12.84 9.99 12.68
N ALA A 115 11.69 9.35 12.42
CA ALA A 115 10.47 10.08 12.08
C ALA A 115 10.02 11.01 13.22
N VAL A 116 10.08 10.55 14.47
CA VAL A 116 9.75 11.37 15.66
C VAL A 116 10.65 12.61 15.75
N GLU A 117 11.96 12.46 15.51
CA GLU A 117 12.90 13.58 15.53
C GLU A 117 12.55 14.63 14.47
N ILE A 118 12.34 14.21 13.23
CA ILE A 118 12.00 15.12 12.12
C ILE A 118 10.65 15.82 12.38
N TYR A 119 9.63 15.09 12.83
CA TYR A 119 8.34 15.71 13.16
C TYR A 119 8.44 16.68 14.34
N ARG A 120 9.19 16.33 15.39
CA ARG A 120 9.38 17.20 16.55
C ARG A 120 10.14 18.47 16.19
N GLU A 121 11.09 18.39 15.26
CA GLU A 121 11.78 19.57 14.74
C GLU A 121 10.86 20.43 13.86
N ALA A 122 10.01 19.80 13.05
CA ALA A 122 9.04 20.49 12.21
C ALA A 122 7.95 21.20 13.04
N ALA A 123 7.47 20.56 14.11
CA ALA A 123 6.41 21.05 15.00
C ALA A 123 6.92 22.06 16.04
N GLN A 124 7.75 23.02 15.62
CA GLN A 124 8.30 24.08 16.47
C GLN A 124 7.99 25.48 15.92
N GLY A 125 8.18 26.49 16.77
CA GLY A 125 7.99 27.88 16.39
C GLY A 125 6.57 28.15 15.91
N GLN A 126 6.43 28.66 14.68
CA GLN A 126 5.14 29.00 14.09
C GLN A 126 4.28 27.78 13.70
N PHE A 127 4.86 26.59 13.63
CA PHE A 127 4.18 25.35 13.19
C PHE A 127 3.90 24.38 14.35
N LYS A 128 4.07 24.83 15.59
CA LYS A 128 3.85 24.00 16.79
C LYS A 128 2.43 23.44 16.92
N ASP A 129 1.45 24.17 16.37
CA ASP A 129 0.03 23.86 16.46
C ASP A 129 -0.52 23.31 15.11
N ASP A 130 0.36 23.00 14.15
CA ASP A 130 -0.05 22.48 12.84
C ASP A 130 -0.67 21.07 12.96
N PRO A 131 -1.94 20.87 12.54
CA PRO A 131 -2.61 19.59 12.72
C PRO A 131 -1.95 18.41 12.02
N ALA A 132 -1.38 18.62 10.83
CA ALA A 132 -0.75 17.56 10.05
C ALA A 132 0.56 17.11 10.70
N LEU A 133 1.34 18.06 11.24
CA LEU A 133 2.57 17.76 11.97
C LEU A 133 2.31 17.07 13.30
N LEU A 134 1.34 17.53 14.08
CA LEU A 134 1.01 16.91 15.37
C LEU A 134 0.44 15.50 15.19
N HIS A 135 -0.45 15.28 14.22
CA HIS A 135 -0.94 13.93 13.92
C HIS A 135 0.20 13.02 13.42
N GLY A 136 1.07 13.52 12.53
CA GLY A 136 2.25 12.78 12.07
C GLY A 136 3.21 12.40 13.21
N LEU A 137 3.48 13.35 14.11
CA LEU A 137 4.29 13.14 15.31
C LEU A 137 3.69 12.06 16.22
N ALA A 138 2.40 12.18 16.54
CA ALA A 138 1.70 11.21 17.38
C ALA A 138 1.76 9.79 16.78
N ARG A 139 1.57 9.68 15.46
CA ARG A 139 1.67 8.40 14.75
C ARG A 139 3.08 7.81 14.84
N ALA A 140 4.12 8.63 14.63
CA ALA A 140 5.50 8.20 14.74
C ALA A 140 5.86 7.75 16.18
N GLN A 141 5.41 8.51 17.19
CA GLN A 141 5.59 8.18 18.60
C GLN A 141 4.95 6.82 18.93
N PHE A 142 3.69 6.62 18.56
CA PHE A 142 3.00 5.36 18.81
C PHE A 142 3.71 4.17 18.13
N LEU A 143 4.13 4.33 16.88
CA LEU A 143 4.89 3.29 16.16
C LEU A 143 6.26 3.00 16.79
N SER A 144 6.89 4.00 17.41
CA SER A 144 8.13 3.84 18.17
C SER A 144 7.95 3.19 19.55
N GLY A 145 6.70 2.92 19.97
CA GLY A 145 6.36 2.37 21.28
C GLY A 145 6.06 3.42 22.36
N ASP A 146 6.15 4.71 22.04
CA ASP A 146 5.83 5.81 22.95
C ASP A 146 4.33 6.16 22.91
N ALA A 147 3.51 5.26 23.47
CA ALA A 147 2.06 5.45 23.51
C ALA A 147 1.64 6.66 24.37
N ALA A 148 2.38 6.94 25.45
CA ALA A 148 2.11 8.09 26.31
C ALA A 148 2.39 9.42 25.60
N GLY A 149 3.52 9.52 24.87
CA GLY A 149 3.83 10.69 24.05
C GLY A 149 2.85 10.88 22.90
N ALA A 150 2.41 9.78 22.25
CA ALA A 150 1.37 9.86 21.22
C ALA A 150 0.05 10.42 21.77
N GLN A 151 -0.38 9.98 22.95
CA GLN A 151 -1.57 10.52 23.62
C GLN A 151 -1.40 12.03 23.88
N ALA A 152 -0.29 12.43 24.50
CA ALA A 152 -0.04 13.84 24.84
C ALA A 152 -0.01 14.74 23.59
N THR A 153 0.56 14.28 22.48
CA THR A 153 0.57 15.02 21.22
C THR A 153 -0.83 15.15 20.62
N LEU A 154 -1.67 14.12 20.72
CA LEU A 154 -3.07 14.18 20.26
C LEU A 154 -3.94 15.08 21.16
N ASP A 155 -3.67 15.10 22.46
CA ASP A 155 -4.30 16.05 23.40
C ASP A 155 -3.93 17.50 23.04
N ALA A 156 -2.66 17.75 22.71
CA ALA A 156 -2.20 19.05 22.22
C ALA A 156 -2.86 19.43 20.89
N LEU A 157 -2.99 18.49 19.95
CA LEU A 157 -3.69 18.68 18.69
C LEU A 157 -5.15 19.10 18.90
N GLN A 158 -5.89 18.35 19.72
CA GLN A 158 -7.29 18.66 20.03
C GLN A 158 -7.45 20.00 20.75
N SER A 159 -6.47 20.40 21.56
CA SER A 159 -6.45 21.70 22.24
C SER A 159 -6.17 22.85 21.29
N ALA A 160 -5.28 22.66 20.32
CA ALA A 160 -4.91 23.64 19.31
C ALA A 160 -6.02 23.85 18.27
N ASP A 161 -6.67 22.77 17.84
CA ASP A 161 -7.80 22.81 16.91
C ASP A 161 -8.95 21.92 17.43
N PRO A 162 -9.87 22.48 18.23
CA PRO A 162 -11.04 21.74 18.72
C PRO A 162 -11.97 21.24 17.62
N SER A 163 -11.89 21.81 16.41
CA SER A 163 -12.71 21.41 15.26
C SER A 163 -12.08 20.29 14.43
N TYR A 164 -10.86 19.88 14.76
CA TYR A 164 -10.17 18.80 14.06
C TYR A 164 -10.88 17.46 14.29
N VAL A 165 -11.55 16.97 13.25
CA VAL A 165 -12.22 15.66 13.26
C VAL A 165 -11.51 14.72 12.30
N SER A 166 -10.83 13.71 12.85
CA SER A 166 -10.17 12.66 12.07
C SER A 166 -10.40 11.30 12.71
N GLY A 167 -11.02 10.39 11.95
CA GLY A 167 -11.22 9.01 12.38
C GLY A 167 -9.91 8.29 12.68
N ASP A 168 -8.86 8.56 11.89
CA ASP A 168 -7.53 7.97 12.07
C ASP A 168 -6.84 8.49 13.34
N ALA A 169 -6.93 9.80 13.61
CA ALA A 169 -6.36 10.38 14.83
C ALA A 169 -7.08 9.88 16.09
N HIS A 170 -8.40 9.76 16.04
CA HIS A 170 -9.18 9.23 17.16
C HIS A 170 -8.94 7.72 17.36
N LEU A 171 -8.79 6.95 16.28
CA LEU A 171 -8.37 5.54 16.37
C LEU A 171 -6.99 5.42 17.00
N LEU A 172 -6.04 6.27 16.60
CA LEU A 172 -4.70 6.31 17.17
C LEU A 172 -4.74 6.63 18.67
N TYR A 173 -5.60 7.57 19.08
CA TYR A 173 -5.81 7.92 20.48
C TYR A 173 -6.33 6.73 21.31
N ALA A 174 -7.38 6.06 20.84
CA ALA A 174 -7.93 4.88 21.51
C ALA A 174 -6.90 3.74 21.63
N ARG A 175 -6.10 3.52 20.58
CA ARG A 175 -4.99 2.54 20.59
C ARG A 175 -3.86 2.95 21.54
N ALA A 176 -3.56 4.23 21.65
CA ALA A 176 -2.56 4.75 22.58
C ALA A 176 -2.99 4.54 24.04
N LEU A 177 -4.28 4.75 24.35
CA LEU A 177 -4.84 4.43 25.67
C LEU A 177 -4.76 2.93 25.98
N GLU A 178 -5.14 2.09 25.01
CA GLU A 178 -5.09 0.63 25.15
C GLU A 178 -3.66 0.13 25.39
N ALA A 179 -2.67 0.65 24.65
CA ALA A 179 -1.25 0.31 24.81
C ALA A 179 -0.68 0.72 26.18
N GLN A 180 -1.26 1.74 26.83
CA GLN A 180 -0.92 2.16 28.18
C GLN A 180 -1.64 1.35 29.27
N GLY A 181 -2.53 0.42 28.91
CA GLY A 181 -3.36 -0.33 29.86
C GLY A 181 -4.54 0.48 30.42
N LYS A 182 -4.86 1.65 29.85
CA LYS A 182 -6.02 2.47 30.23
C LYS A 182 -7.30 1.94 29.59
N GLU A 183 -7.66 0.70 29.94
CA GLU A 183 -8.72 -0.06 29.25
C GLU A 183 -10.08 0.61 29.30
N ASN A 184 -10.47 1.19 30.44
CA ASN A 184 -11.76 1.89 30.58
C ASN A 184 -11.83 3.13 29.69
N ASP A 185 -10.77 3.92 29.63
CA ASP A 185 -10.71 5.12 28.78
C ASP A 185 -10.73 4.72 27.30
N ALA A 186 -9.96 3.70 26.93
CA ALA A 186 -9.96 3.16 25.56
C ALA A 186 -11.35 2.65 25.15
N LEU A 187 -12.09 1.97 26.03
CA LEU A 187 -13.47 1.54 25.77
C LEU A 187 -14.40 2.72 25.48
N VAL A 188 -14.28 3.81 26.25
CA VAL A 188 -15.08 5.03 26.03
C VAL A 188 -14.77 5.63 24.66
N GLU A 189 -13.49 5.75 24.31
CA GLU A 189 -13.10 6.35 23.02
C GLU A 189 -13.46 5.47 21.83
N TYR A 190 -13.24 4.15 21.90
CA TYR A 190 -13.70 3.24 20.85
C TYR A 190 -15.22 3.32 20.67
N ARG A 191 -16.02 3.40 21.74
CA ARG A 191 -17.47 3.51 21.67
C ARG A 191 -17.93 4.79 20.96
N ARG A 192 -17.20 5.90 21.13
CA ARG A 192 -17.44 7.17 20.41
C ARG A 192 -17.00 7.12 18.96
N LEU A 193 -15.92 6.41 18.67
CA LEU A 193 -15.31 6.31 17.34
C LEU A 193 -16.10 5.41 16.36
N VAL A 194 -16.54 4.24 16.85
CA VAL A 194 -17.19 3.19 16.04
C VAL A 194 -18.35 3.68 15.15
N PRO A 195 -19.23 4.61 15.59
CA PRO A 195 -20.34 5.09 14.78
C PRO A 195 -19.94 5.78 13.47
N TYR A 196 -18.75 6.38 13.39
CA TYR A 196 -18.35 7.21 12.24
C TYR A 196 -17.03 6.79 11.59
N PHE A 197 -16.26 5.88 12.20
CA PHE A 197 -15.02 5.40 11.60
C PHE A 197 -15.26 4.66 10.28
N SER A 198 -14.41 4.91 9.29
CA SER A 198 -14.45 4.25 7.99
C SER A 198 -13.68 2.93 8.01
N GLY A 199 -14.39 1.81 7.88
CA GLY A 199 -13.80 0.47 7.90
C GLY A 199 -14.14 -0.31 9.18
N GLU A 200 -13.55 -1.50 9.32
CA GLU A 200 -13.90 -2.41 10.42
C GLU A 200 -12.83 -2.46 11.53
N GLU A 201 -11.70 -1.76 11.40
CA GLU A 201 -10.61 -1.79 12.39
C GLU A 201 -11.10 -1.33 13.77
N ALA A 202 -11.75 -0.17 13.86
CA ALA A 202 -12.23 0.37 15.12
C ALA A 202 -13.20 -0.60 15.82
N ARG A 203 -14.14 -1.20 15.07
CA ARG A 203 -15.09 -2.19 15.61
C ARG A 203 -14.40 -3.47 16.06
N ALA A 204 -13.50 -4.01 15.26
CA ALA A 204 -12.80 -5.25 15.59
C ALA A 204 -11.94 -5.07 16.85
N ARG A 205 -11.20 -3.98 16.97
CA ARG A 205 -10.42 -3.66 18.18
C ARG A 205 -11.30 -3.41 19.40
N PHE A 206 -12.40 -2.68 19.22
CA PHE A 206 -13.39 -2.47 20.29
C PHE A 206 -13.93 -3.80 20.81
N GLY A 207 -14.33 -4.71 19.93
CA GLY A 207 -14.77 -6.05 20.31
C GLY A 207 -13.69 -6.85 21.05
N GLN A 208 -12.42 -6.75 20.64
CA GLN A 208 -11.31 -7.41 21.33
C GLN A 208 -11.11 -6.86 22.74
N LEU A 209 -11.17 -5.54 22.90
CA LEU A 209 -11.05 -4.91 24.21
C LEU A 209 -12.24 -5.27 25.11
N LEU A 210 -13.45 -5.31 24.56
CA LEU A 210 -14.65 -5.76 25.29
C LEU A 210 -14.52 -7.20 25.79
N LEU A 211 -13.98 -8.12 24.98
CA LEU A 211 -13.67 -9.47 25.44
C LEU A 211 -12.64 -9.47 26.58
N LYS A 212 -11.57 -8.68 26.43
CA LYS A 212 -10.51 -8.58 27.43
C LYS A 212 -11.05 -8.09 28.78
N THR A 213 -12.00 -7.16 28.78
CA THR A 213 -12.61 -6.60 29.98
C THR A 213 -13.85 -7.36 30.46
N GLY A 214 -14.19 -8.51 29.86
CA GLY A 214 -15.31 -9.35 30.28
C GLY A 214 -16.70 -8.94 29.76
N ASN A 215 -16.79 -7.95 28.89
CA ASN A 215 -18.05 -7.47 28.27
C ASN A 215 -18.43 -8.34 27.06
N THR A 216 -18.53 -9.66 27.27
CA THR A 216 -18.65 -10.66 26.21
C THR A 216 -19.90 -10.47 25.35
N THR A 217 -21.04 -10.08 25.93
CA THR A 217 -22.28 -9.88 25.18
C THR A 217 -22.14 -8.75 24.15
N GLU A 218 -21.68 -7.57 24.58
CA GLU A 218 -21.43 -6.41 23.69
C GLU A 218 -20.37 -6.76 22.64
N ALA A 219 -19.31 -7.49 23.02
CA ALA A 219 -18.28 -7.92 22.07
C ALA A 219 -18.85 -8.79 20.93
N ARG A 220 -19.73 -9.75 21.26
CA ARG A 220 -20.37 -10.62 20.26
C ARG A 220 -21.26 -9.83 19.31
N GLU A 221 -21.99 -8.83 19.80
CA GLU A 221 -22.79 -7.93 18.96
C GLU A 221 -21.91 -7.15 17.98
N VAL A 222 -20.82 -6.54 18.47
CA VAL A 222 -19.87 -5.78 17.65
C VAL A 222 -19.23 -6.66 16.57
N PHE A 223 -18.77 -7.87 16.92
CA PHE A 223 -18.20 -8.79 15.93
C PHE A 223 -19.21 -9.26 14.89
N THR A 224 -20.47 -9.48 15.30
CA THR A 224 -21.54 -9.82 14.37
C THR A 224 -21.79 -8.70 13.36
N GLN A 225 -21.74 -7.44 13.82
CA GLN A 225 -21.85 -6.26 12.93
C GLN A 225 -20.71 -6.20 11.91
N VAL A 226 -19.46 -6.47 12.34
CA VAL A 226 -18.31 -6.54 11.42
C VAL A 226 -18.55 -7.58 10.32
N LEU A 227 -18.98 -8.80 10.67
CA LEU A 227 -19.21 -9.86 9.69
C LEU A 227 -20.36 -9.53 8.74
N LYS A 228 -21.47 -8.98 9.26
CA LYS A 228 -22.61 -8.54 8.45
C LYS A 228 -22.23 -7.44 7.46
N SER A 229 -21.39 -6.48 7.89
CA SER A 229 -20.85 -5.43 7.02
C SER A 229 -20.05 -6.01 5.86
N LEU A 230 -19.23 -7.04 6.11
CA LEU A 230 -18.40 -7.67 5.09
C LEU A 230 -19.19 -8.56 4.12
N GLU A 231 -20.23 -9.24 4.58
CA GLU A 231 -21.07 -10.13 3.76
C GLU A 231 -21.72 -9.39 2.57
N GLY A 232 -22.22 -8.17 2.82
CA GLY A 232 -22.86 -7.33 1.80
C GLY A 232 -21.89 -6.47 0.97
N ALA A 233 -20.59 -6.46 1.27
CA ALA A 233 -19.65 -5.51 0.68
C ALA A 233 -19.04 -5.99 -0.66
N PRO A 234 -18.56 -5.07 -1.52
CA PRO A 234 -17.84 -5.45 -2.75
C PRO A 234 -16.56 -6.24 -2.48
N PRO A 235 -16.10 -7.13 -3.40
CA PRO A 235 -14.91 -7.97 -3.19
C PRO A 235 -13.62 -7.20 -2.85
N ARG A 236 -13.46 -5.98 -3.37
CA ARG A 236 -12.30 -5.13 -3.03
C ARG A 236 -12.30 -4.70 -1.56
N TYR A 237 -13.46 -4.36 -1.01
CA TYR A 237 -13.61 -3.99 0.40
C TYR A 237 -13.41 -5.20 1.30
N GLN A 238 -14.03 -6.34 0.97
CA GLN A 238 -13.83 -7.60 1.70
C GLN A 238 -12.35 -7.99 1.78
N LYS A 239 -11.62 -7.87 0.67
CA LYS A 239 -10.18 -8.15 0.64
C LYS A 239 -9.39 -7.19 1.52
N ALA A 240 -9.71 -5.89 1.49
CA ALA A 240 -9.04 -4.87 2.29
C ALA A 240 -9.30 -5.04 3.80
N GLN A 241 -10.48 -5.52 4.19
CA GLN A 241 -10.90 -5.65 5.59
C GLN A 241 -10.84 -7.09 6.12
N LYS A 242 -10.19 -8.00 5.37
CA LYS A 242 -10.16 -9.45 5.67
C LYS A 242 -9.63 -9.72 7.08
N GLU A 243 -8.57 -9.04 7.47
CA GLU A 243 -7.94 -9.19 8.79
C GLU A 243 -8.93 -8.95 9.93
N TRP A 244 -9.71 -7.87 9.84
CA TRP A 244 -10.71 -7.50 10.84
C TRP A 244 -11.88 -8.49 10.87
N GLY A 245 -12.29 -9.01 9.71
CA GLY A 245 -13.26 -10.10 9.64
C GLY A 245 -12.74 -11.40 10.27
N ASP A 246 -11.45 -11.71 10.08
CA ASP A 246 -10.82 -12.89 10.70
C ASP A 246 -10.73 -12.74 12.23
N ILE A 247 -10.45 -11.52 12.74
CA ILE A 247 -10.52 -11.19 14.17
C ILE A 247 -11.94 -11.40 14.71
N ALA A 248 -12.95 -10.85 14.02
CA ALA A 248 -14.34 -10.99 14.44
C ALA A 248 -14.80 -12.45 14.49
N ARG A 249 -14.44 -13.28 13.49
CA ARG A 249 -14.74 -14.72 13.53
C ARG A 249 -14.07 -15.45 14.69
N ARG A 250 -12.86 -15.05 15.09
CA ARG A 250 -12.19 -15.63 16.27
C ARG A 250 -12.87 -15.22 17.56
N GLY A 251 -13.31 -13.96 17.69
CA GLY A 251 -13.98 -13.46 18.89
C GLY A 251 -15.39 -14.02 19.14
N LEU A 252 -16.00 -14.69 18.15
CA LEU A 252 -17.31 -15.34 18.28
C LEU A 252 -17.25 -16.82 18.63
N ARG A 253 -16.06 -17.44 18.53
CA ARG A 253 -15.82 -18.83 18.94
C ARG A 253 -15.77 -18.94 20.44
#